data_AF-A0A1G9U774-F1
#
_entry.id   AF-A0A1G9U774-F1
#
_cell.length_a   1.000
_cell.length_b   1.000
_cell.length_c   1.000
_cell.angle_alpha   90.00
_cell.angle_beta   90.00
_cell.angle_gamma   90.00
#
_symmetry.space_group_name_H-M   'P 1'
#
loop_
_entity.id
_entity.type
_entity.pdbx_description
1 polymer ?
#
loop_
_entity_poly.entity_id
_entity_poly.type
_entity_poly.pdbx_seq_one_letter_code
_entity_poly.pdbx_strand_id
1 'polypeptide(L)'
;MESLENVSGLIIGMDLNEDVAMLSYYDYNNNIVNQLEFDNRQEYFLNKPLKELVKDVEGVREGEYRELTNLLSSLLDAAANKTGISVISCLTVVLHNYSIDYLNAIKRVFQNLGLNQANSQVISKGESFAYYAYSQKRELYIGGVCLVDFEENGLKYIRLNSKRSNNVDYIIEDKKIYNSIEFKEVLNKEKSLEDVEDLLISSLNEFLDRKMISSIYLTGAGFNTDKLPKNYTKLITSRKKAFIGNNLYSKGACYSALEYIRPKVFDNTVLLSEQRIMVGIELDILDKGVPKRFRLIKPGTNWFMADRSIDFIIEDMREIKLHILTADNRFDDESIDISDFPYREGKTTRISISVKFFSSDRCQIVVKDLGFGDFFKSSGKLVYKDLDFAI
;
A
#
# COMPACT_ATOMS: atom_id res chain seq x y z
N MET A 1 32.94 12.27 16.75
CA MET A 1 32.20 11.37 15.83
C MET A 1 31.43 12.28 14.90
N GLU A 2 31.87 12.32 13.65
CA GLU A 2 31.38 13.24 12.62
C GLU A 2 29.85 13.15 12.49
N SER A 3 29.22 14.32 12.39
CA SER A 3 27.84 14.47 11.96
C SER A 3 27.72 13.92 10.55
N LEU A 4 27.05 12.77 10.41
CA LEU A 4 26.52 12.30 9.13
C LEU A 4 25.58 13.39 8.60
N GLU A 5 26.12 14.28 7.76
CA GLU A 5 25.30 15.11 6.88
C GLU A 5 24.37 14.17 6.11
N ASN A 6 23.06 14.45 6.17
CA ASN A 6 22.00 13.68 5.52
C ASN A 6 22.27 13.57 4.01
N VAL A 7 22.98 12.53 3.58
CA VAL A 7 22.94 12.09 2.18
C VAL A 7 21.52 11.61 1.93
N SER A 8 20.69 12.52 1.44
CA SER A 8 19.29 12.26 1.19
C SER A 8 19.20 11.40 -0.06
N GLY A 9 18.90 10.10 0.12
CA GLY A 9 18.76 9.18 -0.99
C GLY A 9 17.47 9.41 -1.77
N LEU A 10 17.35 8.71 -2.88
CA LEU A 10 16.27 8.84 -3.85
C LEU A 10 14.96 8.24 -3.27
N ILE A 11 13.92 9.06 -3.23
CA ILE A 11 12.56 8.67 -2.81
C ILE A 11 11.66 8.69 -4.04
N ILE A 12 11.08 7.54 -4.37
CA ILE A 12 10.45 7.29 -5.67
C ILE A 12 9.07 6.68 -5.47
N GLY A 13 8.12 7.16 -6.26
CA GLY A 13 6.84 6.52 -6.49
C GLY A 13 6.69 6.10 -7.94
N MET A 14 6.33 4.85 -8.18
CA MET A 14 6.10 4.30 -9.51
C MET A 14 4.65 3.81 -9.59
N ASP A 15 3.92 4.24 -10.60
CA ASP A 15 2.63 3.67 -10.96
C ASP A 15 2.82 2.71 -12.13
N LEU A 16 2.57 1.42 -11.90
CA LEU A 16 2.65 0.38 -12.93
C LEU A 16 1.23 -0.02 -13.34
N ASN A 17 0.85 0.40 -14.54
CA ASN A 17 -0.37 -0.02 -15.22
C ASN A 17 -0.05 -1.11 -16.25
N GLU A 18 -1.07 -1.62 -16.93
CA GLU A 18 -0.94 -2.71 -17.88
C GLU A 18 0.01 -2.37 -19.03
N ASP A 19 -0.12 -1.19 -19.64
CA ASP A 19 0.66 -0.82 -20.84
C ASP A 19 1.63 0.35 -20.61
N VAL A 20 1.53 1.03 -19.46
CA VAL A 20 2.32 2.23 -19.16
C VAL A 20 2.82 2.24 -17.72
N ALA A 21 3.95 2.90 -17.51
CA ALA A 21 4.46 3.26 -16.21
C ALA A 21 4.55 4.78 -16.06
N MET A 22 4.28 5.30 -14.87
CA MET A 22 4.56 6.68 -14.50
C MET A 22 5.49 6.73 -13.29
N LEU A 23 6.42 7.67 -13.27
CA LEU A 23 7.40 7.79 -12.19
C LEU A 23 7.38 9.18 -11.58
N SER A 24 7.41 9.26 -10.26
CA SER A 24 7.56 10.49 -9.49
C SER A 24 8.71 10.38 -8.51
N TYR A 25 9.37 11.49 -8.24
CA TYR A 25 10.48 11.57 -7.28
C TYR A 25 10.30 12.77 -6.34
N TYR A 26 10.87 12.67 -5.15
CA TYR A 26 10.88 13.76 -4.20
C TYR A 26 12.06 14.70 -4.49
N ASP A 27 11.75 15.98 -4.69
CA ASP A 27 12.72 17.05 -4.87
C ASP A 27 12.98 17.74 -3.52
N TYR A 28 14.15 17.46 -2.93
CA TYR A 28 14.58 18.02 -1.66
C TYR A 28 14.77 19.54 -1.68
N ASN A 29 15.09 20.13 -2.84
CA ASN A 29 15.33 21.57 -2.93
C ASN A 29 14.03 22.35 -2.76
N ASN A 30 12.96 21.86 -3.38
CA ASN A 30 11.65 22.51 -3.39
C ASN A 30 10.68 21.91 -2.36
N ASN A 31 11.03 20.78 -1.74
CA ASN A 31 10.17 20.00 -0.83
C ASN A 31 8.84 19.58 -1.48
N ILE A 32 8.88 19.19 -2.76
CA ILE A 32 7.71 18.76 -3.54
C ILE A 32 7.97 17.42 -4.22
N VAL A 33 6.88 16.73 -4.56
CA VAL A 33 6.93 15.55 -5.43
C VAL A 33 6.75 15.99 -6.89
N ASN A 34 7.74 15.69 -7.71
CA ASN A 34 7.73 15.98 -9.14
C ASN A 34 7.48 14.70 -9.95
N GLN A 35 6.69 14.84 -11.01
CA GLN A 35 6.56 13.79 -12.03
C GLN A 35 7.80 13.80 -12.93
N LEU A 36 8.33 12.62 -13.24
CA LEU A 36 9.37 12.45 -14.25
C LEU A 36 8.72 12.41 -15.64
N GLU A 37 9.37 13.05 -16.60
CA GLU A 37 8.97 13.04 -18.00
C GLU A 37 9.96 12.20 -18.82
N PHE A 38 9.42 11.39 -19.73
CA PHE A 38 10.11 10.56 -20.70
C PHE A 38 9.78 11.07 -22.09
N ASP A 39 10.76 11.57 -22.84
CA ASP A 39 10.55 12.12 -24.19
C ASP A 39 9.39 13.15 -24.28
N ASN A 40 9.34 14.07 -23.31
CA ASN A 40 8.28 15.07 -23.12
C ASN A 40 6.88 14.49 -22.86
N ARG A 41 6.79 13.25 -22.38
CA ARG A 41 5.55 12.59 -21.93
C ARG A 41 5.64 12.25 -20.45
N GLN A 42 4.50 12.21 -19.76
CA GLN A 42 4.46 11.75 -18.37
C GLN A 42 4.52 10.22 -18.25
N GLU A 43 4.16 9.52 -19.32
CA GLU A 43 4.04 8.06 -19.40
C GLU A 43 5.26 7.46 -20.09
N TYR A 44 5.76 6.39 -19.53
CA TYR A 44 6.67 5.46 -20.18
C TYR A 44 5.86 4.28 -20.72
N PHE A 45 5.87 4.05 -22.03
CA PHE A 45 5.16 2.94 -22.64
C PHE A 45 5.94 1.64 -22.47
N LEU A 46 5.28 0.61 -21.95
CA LEU A 46 5.89 -0.70 -21.78
C LEU A 46 6.04 -1.39 -23.13
N ASN A 47 7.13 -2.14 -23.31
CA ASN A 47 7.34 -2.92 -24.53
C ASN A 47 6.38 -4.12 -24.64
N LYS A 48 5.86 -4.59 -23.50
CA LYS A 48 4.87 -5.67 -23.38
C LYS A 48 3.92 -5.34 -22.22
N PRO A 49 2.67 -5.83 -22.27
CA PRO A 49 1.73 -5.67 -21.16
C PRO A 49 2.28 -6.25 -19.85
N LEU A 50 1.97 -5.61 -18.72
CA LEU A 50 2.43 -6.00 -17.39
C LEU A 50 2.02 -7.44 -17.06
N LYS A 51 0.83 -7.89 -17.46
CA LYS A 51 0.41 -9.28 -17.27
C LYS A 51 1.33 -10.30 -17.94
N GLU A 52 1.98 -9.94 -19.03
CA GLU A 52 2.92 -10.81 -19.74
C GLU A 52 4.27 -10.78 -19.03
N LEU A 53 4.73 -9.61 -18.60
CA LEU A 53 5.95 -9.44 -17.80
C LEU A 53 5.87 -10.17 -16.44
N VAL A 54 4.68 -10.24 -15.84
CA VAL A 54 4.40 -10.99 -14.60
C VAL A 54 4.28 -12.50 -14.85
N LYS A 55 4.05 -12.94 -16.09
CA LYS A 55 4.01 -14.37 -16.44
C LYS A 55 5.36 -14.90 -16.93
N ASP A 56 6.31 -14.02 -17.22
CA ASP A 56 7.63 -14.37 -17.70
C ASP A 56 8.49 -15.00 -16.57
N VAL A 57 8.43 -16.33 -16.49
CA VAL A 57 9.23 -17.15 -15.56
C VAL A 57 10.36 -17.82 -16.35
N GLU A 58 11.48 -17.13 -16.55
CA GLU A 58 12.72 -17.79 -16.97
C GLU A 58 13.37 -18.48 -15.75
N GLY A 59 13.66 -19.78 -15.89
CA GLY A 59 13.86 -20.71 -14.78
C GLY A 59 15.16 -20.63 -13.97
N VAL A 60 15.06 -21.19 -12.76
CA VAL A 60 16.07 -21.49 -11.72
C VAL A 60 16.75 -20.28 -11.07
N ARG A 61 16.00 -19.57 -10.21
CA ARG A 61 16.43 -18.62 -9.15
C ARG A 61 17.30 -17.41 -9.57
N GLU A 62 18.08 -17.47 -10.65
CA GLU A 62 18.74 -16.35 -11.34
C GLU A 62 18.05 -16.18 -12.69
N GLY A 63 17.19 -15.16 -12.82
CA GLY A 63 16.49 -14.87 -14.09
C GLY A 63 14.97 -14.74 -14.00
N GLU A 64 14.35 -15.10 -12.87
CA GLU A 64 12.92 -14.87 -12.65
C GLU A 64 12.56 -13.39 -12.78
N TYR A 65 11.58 -13.07 -13.63
CA TYR A 65 11.13 -11.70 -13.91
C TYR A 65 12.25 -10.78 -14.42
N ARG A 66 13.21 -11.30 -15.20
CA ARG A 66 14.34 -10.51 -15.73
C ARG A 66 13.88 -9.30 -16.54
N GLU A 67 12.91 -9.47 -17.44
CA GLU A 67 12.40 -8.34 -18.25
C GLU A 67 11.79 -7.24 -17.36
N LEU A 68 10.96 -7.63 -16.39
CA LEU A 68 10.37 -6.70 -15.42
C LEU A 68 11.43 -6.04 -14.54
N THR A 69 12.48 -6.78 -14.15
CA THR A 69 13.62 -6.26 -13.40
C THR A 69 14.37 -5.20 -14.21
N ASN A 70 14.66 -5.47 -15.48
CA ASN A 70 15.33 -4.53 -16.37
C ASN A 70 14.49 -3.27 -16.63
N LEU A 71 13.17 -3.43 -16.75
CA LEU A 71 12.24 -2.30 -16.84
C LEU A 71 12.34 -1.40 -15.61
N LEU A 72 12.19 -1.97 -14.40
CA LEU A 72 12.26 -1.19 -13.17
C LEU A 72 13.64 -0.56 -12.99
N SER A 73 14.73 -1.28 -13.29
CA SER A 73 16.09 -0.74 -13.27
C SER A 73 16.23 0.48 -14.19
N SER A 74 15.72 0.39 -15.42
CA SER A 74 15.81 1.51 -16.39
C SER A 74 15.03 2.74 -15.92
N LEU A 75 13.87 2.54 -15.29
CA LEU A 75 13.08 3.64 -14.71
C LEU A 75 13.80 4.27 -13.51
N LEU A 76 14.45 3.46 -12.67
CA LEU A 76 15.26 3.94 -11.55
C LEU A 76 16.49 4.73 -12.02
N ASP A 77 17.17 4.26 -13.07
CA ASP A 77 18.29 4.96 -13.69
C ASP A 77 17.85 6.33 -14.26
N ALA A 78 16.66 6.39 -14.88
CA ALA A 78 16.09 7.66 -15.35
C ALA A 78 15.86 8.65 -14.21
N ALA A 79 15.32 8.20 -13.07
CA ALA A 79 15.17 9.05 -11.87
C ALA A 79 16.52 9.46 -11.27
N ALA A 80 17.49 8.55 -11.21
CA ALA A 80 18.84 8.84 -10.73
C ALA A 80 19.52 9.89 -11.60
N ASN A 81 19.44 9.76 -12.93
CA ASN A 81 19.97 10.74 -13.88
C ASN A 81 19.29 12.10 -13.75
N LYS A 82 17.96 12.14 -13.52
CA LYS A 82 17.23 13.39 -13.34
C LYS A 82 17.61 14.12 -12.05
N THR A 83 17.83 13.38 -10.98
CA THR A 83 18.05 13.93 -9.63
C THR A 83 19.52 14.10 -9.26
N GLY A 84 20.42 13.38 -9.94
CA GLY A 84 21.82 13.23 -9.53
C GLY A 84 22.01 12.33 -8.31
N ILE A 85 20.99 11.57 -7.88
CA ILE A 85 21.01 10.74 -6.67
C ILE A 85 20.82 9.27 -7.06
N SER A 86 21.82 8.43 -6.82
CA SER A 86 21.77 6.99 -7.16
C SER A 86 21.38 6.08 -6.01
N VAL A 87 21.60 6.50 -4.76
CA VAL A 87 21.26 5.68 -3.57
C VAL A 87 19.76 5.73 -3.33
N ILE A 88 19.06 4.60 -3.43
CA ILE A 88 17.61 4.53 -3.19
C ILE A 88 17.33 4.51 -1.69
N SER A 89 16.64 5.54 -1.19
CA SER A 89 16.11 5.55 0.18
C SER A 89 14.81 4.78 0.29
N CYS A 90 13.88 4.97 -0.64
CA CYS A 90 12.65 4.19 -0.70
C CYS A 90 12.03 4.20 -2.10
N LEU A 91 11.59 3.04 -2.56
CA LEU A 91 10.76 2.87 -3.75
C LEU A 91 9.37 2.39 -3.32
N THR A 92 8.31 3.07 -3.74
CA THR A 92 6.94 2.53 -3.63
C THR A 92 6.37 2.30 -5.02
N VAL A 93 5.79 1.12 -5.25
CA VAL A 93 5.13 0.73 -6.50
C VAL A 93 3.62 0.63 -6.29
N VAL A 94 2.84 1.29 -7.15
CA VAL A 94 1.39 1.11 -7.26
C VAL A 94 1.09 -0.03 -8.22
N LEU A 95 0.23 -0.95 -7.81
CA LEU A 95 -0.33 -1.98 -8.69
C LEU A 95 -1.84 -1.79 -8.86
N HIS A 96 -2.29 -1.85 -10.11
CA HIS A 96 -3.72 -1.82 -10.45
C HIS A 96 -4.37 -3.19 -10.24
N ASN A 97 -3.65 -4.27 -10.57
CA ASN A 97 -4.01 -5.63 -10.22
C ASN A 97 -3.26 -6.05 -8.95
N TYR A 98 -3.97 -6.15 -7.84
CA TYR A 98 -3.40 -6.45 -6.52
C TYR A 98 -3.44 -7.97 -6.19
N SER A 99 -3.39 -8.83 -7.21
CA SER A 99 -3.35 -10.28 -7.00
C SER A 99 -1.99 -10.75 -6.48
N ILE A 100 -1.99 -11.92 -5.84
CA ILE A 100 -0.78 -12.50 -5.25
C ILE A 100 0.35 -12.73 -6.27
N ASP A 101 -0.01 -13.01 -7.54
CA ASP A 101 0.96 -13.23 -8.61
C ASP A 101 1.75 -11.94 -8.92
N TYR A 102 1.06 -10.81 -9.04
CA TYR A 102 1.69 -9.51 -9.27
C TYR A 102 2.51 -9.06 -8.06
N LEU A 103 1.97 -9.26 -6.86
CA LEU A 103 2.65 -8.91 -5.62
C LEU A 103 3.95 -9.71 -5.44
N ASN A 104 3.91 -11.02 -5.71
CA ASN A 104 5.10 -11.86 -5.67
C ASN A 104 6.12 -11.50 -6.75
N ALA A 105 5.67 -11.18 -7.96
CA ALA A 105 6.55 -10.74 -9.05
C ALA A 105 7.30 -9.45 -8.66
N ILE A 106 6.60 -8.43 -8.17
CA ILE A 106 7.22 -7.18 -7.73
C ILE A 106 8.14 -7.40 -6.52
N LYS A 107 7.75 -8.23 -5.54
CA LYS A 107 8.61 -8.59 -4.41
C LYS A 107 9.90 -9.26 -4.88
N ARG A 108 9.83 -10.11 -5.90
CA ARG A 108 11.01 -10.76 -6.50
C ARG A 108 11.89 -9.75 -7.25
N VAL A 109 11.28 -8.84 -8.00
CA VAL A 109 12.00 -7.76 -8.69
C VAL A 109 12.72 -6.85 -7.69
N PHE A 110 12.10 -6.50 -6.57
CA PHE A 110 12.77 -5.76 -5.50
C PHE A 110 14.02 -6.49 -5.00
N GLN A 111 13.96 -7.79 -4.75
CA GLN A 111 15.13 -8.58 -4.36
C GLN A 111 16.23 -8.56 -5.42
N ASN A 112 15.87 -8.72 -6.70
CA ASN A 112 16.82 -8.67 -7.82
C ASN A 112 17.52 -7.30 -7.92
N LEU A 113 16.83 -6.22 -7.54
CA LEU A 113 17.36 -4.85 -7.48
C LEU A 113 18.09 -4.53 -6.16
N GLY A 114 18.26 -5.51 -5.27
CA GLY A 114 18.90 -5.31 -3.96
C GLY A 114 18.04 -4.53 -2.95
N LEU A 115 16.75 -4.37 -3.22
CA LEU A 115 15.78 -3.74 -2.33
C LEU A 115 15.17 -4.77 -1.36
N ASN A 116 14.79 -4.31 -0.18
CA ASN A 116 14.16 -5.12 0.86
C ASN A 116 13.00 -4.34 1.50
N GLN A 117 12.32 -4.94 2.49
CA GLN A 117 11.15 -4.33 3.11
C GLN A 117 11.43 -2.98 3.81
N ALA A 118 12.69 -2.65 4.13
CA ALA A 118 13.07 -1.39 4.75
C ALA A 118 13.21 -0.22 3.75
N ASN A 119 13.23 -0.50 2.45
CA ASN A 119 13.36 0.52 1.40
C ASN A 119 12.48 0.26 0.17
N SER A 120 11.50 -0.64 0.29
CA SER A 120 10.55 -0.92 -0.79
C SER A 120 9.15 -1.20 -0.26
N GLN A 121 8.13 -0.73 -1.01
CA GLN A 121 6.73 -0.92 -0.68
C GLN A 121 5.92 -1.20 -1.95
N VAL A 122 4.84 -1.96 -1.79
CA VAL A 122 3.80 -2.12 -2.80
C VAL A 122 2.49 -1.63 -2.19
N ILE A 123 1.74 -0.82 -2.94
CA ILE A 123 0.46 -0.26 -2.52
C ILE A 123 -0.57 -0.35 -3.64
N SER A 124 -1.85 -0.35 -3.28
CA SER A 124 -2.96 -0.27 -4.23
C SER A 124 -3.22 1.17 -4.69
N LYS A 125 -4.04 1.31 -5.74
CA LYS A 125 -4.55 2.63 -6.18
C LYS A 125 -5.24 3.43 -5.08
N GLY A 126 -6.07 2.76 -4.27
CA GLY A 126 -6.79 3.41 -3.16
C GLY A 126 -5.85 3.96 -2.10
N GLU A 127 -4.81 3.18 -1.74
CA GLU A 127 -3.78 3.64 -0.82
C GLU A 127 -2.95 4.79 -1.41
N SER A 128 -2.54 4.69 -2.67
CA SER A 128 -1.82 5.76 -3.36
C SER A 128 -2.62 7.06 -3.36
N PHE A 129 -3.92 6.98 -3.66
CA PHE A 129 -4.81 8.13 -3.57
C PHE A 129 -4.89 8.70 -2.15
N ALA A 130 -4.92 7.85 -1.12
CA ALA A 130 -4.89 8.32 0.27
C ALA A 130 -3.61 9.09 0.60
N TYR A 131 -2.45 8.55 0.27
CA TYR A 131 -1.17 9.23 0.47
C TYR A 131 -1.10 10.55 -0.31
N TYR A 132 -1.56 10.56 -1.56
CA TYR A 132 -1.61 11.78 -2.35
C TYR A 132 -2.52 12.84 -1.71
N ALA A 133 -3.77 12.48 -1.43
CA ALA A 133 -4.79 13.42 -0.99
C ALA A 133 -4.50 14.00 0.41
N TYR A 134 -4.05 13.17 1.35
CA TYR A 134 -3.74 13.62 2.72
C TYR A 134 -2.39 14.32 2.84
N SER A 135 -1.54 14.23 1.83
CA SER A 135 -0.32 15.06 1.72
C SER A 135 -0.61 16.47 1.17
N GLN A 136 -1.85 16.75 0.74
CA GLN A 136 -2.24 18.08 0.29
C GLN A 136 -2.62 19.02 1.46
N LYS A 137 -2.95 20.27 1.14
CA LYS A 137 -3.45 21.22 2.16
C LYS A 137 -4.74 20.70 2.81
N ARG A 138 -4.85 20.83 4.14
CA ARG A 138 -5.99 20.34 4.95
C ARG A 138 -7.36 20.69 4.39
N GLU A 139 -7.53 21.90 3.86
CA GLU A 139 -8.78 22.36 3.24
C GLU A 139 -9.30 21.45 2.10
N LEU A 140 -8.42 20.71 1.44
CA LEU A 140 -8.74 19.85 0.30
C LEU A 140 -9.33 18.50 0.72
N TYR A 141 -9.11 18.06 1.96
CA TYR A 141 -9.59 16.75 2.44
C TYR A 141 -10.41 16.82 3.73
N ILE A 142 -10.51 17.98 4.40
CA ILE A 142 -11.19 18.10 5.70
C ILE A 142 -12.65 17.63 5.69
N GLY A 143 -13.40 17.89 4.61
CA GLY A 143 -14.77 17.41 4.43
C GLY A 143 -14.87 16.00 3.85
N GLY A 144 -13.74 15.35 3.55
CA GLY A 144 -13.63 14.16 2.70
C GLY A 144 -13.14 14.51 1.30
N VAL A 145 -12.63 13.52 0.59
CA VAL A 145 -12.06 13.66 -0.75
C VAL A 145 -12.54 12.52 -1.64
N CYS A 146 -12.87 12.82 -2.89
CA CYS A 146 -13.39 11.83 -3.84
C CYS A 146 -12.43 11.70 -5.03
N LEU A 147 -12.18 10.47 -5.45
CA LEU A 147 -11.56 10.10 -6.72
C LEU A 147 -12.62 9.55 -7.64
N VAL A 148 -12.59 9.99 -8.89
CA VAL A 148 -13.32 9.39 -10.01
C VAL A 148 -12.28 8.90 -11.00
N ASP A 149 -12.07 7.59 -11.05
CA ASP A 149 -11.16 6.94 -11.99
C ASP A 149 -11.98 6.36 -13.15
N PHE A 150 -11.83 6.92 -14.34
CA PHE A 150 -12.54 6.48 -15.55
C PHE A 150 -11.70 5.42 -16.27
N GLU A 151 -11.98 4.17 -15.93
CA GLU A 151 -11.33 2.95 -16.40
C GLU A 151 -12.09 2.28 -17.56
N GLU A 152 -11.52 1.20 -18.12
CA GLU A 152 -12.02 0.49 -19.31
C GLU A 152 -13.51 0.15 -19.30
N ASN A 153 -14.06 -0.23 -18.14
CA ASN A 153 -15.44 -0.69 -18.02
C ASN A 153 -16.40 0.36 -17.45
N GLY A 154 -15.91 1.52 -17.04
CA GLY A 154 -16.72 2.57 -16.42
C GLY A 154 -15.99 3.37 -15.35
N LEU A 155 -16.74 3.87 -14.37
CA LEU A 155 -16.24 4.75 -13.33
C LEU A 155 -16.00 3.99 -12.02
N LYS A 156 -14.82 4.14 -11.47
CA LYS A 156 -14.50 3.74 -10.11
C LYS A 156 -14.46 4.96 -9.21
N TYR A 157 -15.36 4.98 -8.25
CA TYR A 157 -15.42 6.00 -7.23
C TYR A 157 -14.73 5.51 -5.96
N ILE A 158 -13.81 6.33 -5.43
CA ILE A 158 -13.20 6.13 -4.11
C ILE A 158 -13.37 7.41 -3.31
N ARG A 159 -14.03 7.33 -2.18
CA ARG A 159 -14.12 8.45 -1.23
C ARG A 159 -13.34 8.11 0.02
N LEU A 160 -12.49 9.04 0.43
CA LEU A 160 -11.78 8.97 1.70
C LEU A 160 -12.33 10.03 2.65
N ASN A 161 -12.58 9.64 3.89
CA ASN A 161 -12.92 10.58 4.95
C ASN A 161 -12.24 10.18 6.26
N SER A 162 -11.86 11.19 7.05
CA SER A 162 -11.30 10.97 8.36
C SER A 162 -12.41 10.94 9.42
N LYS A 163 -12.32 10.00 10.36
CA LYS A 163 -13.07 9.99 11.62
C LYS A 163 -12.07 9.92 12.76
N ARG A 164 -12.24 10.76 13.78
CA ARG A 164 -11.38 10.74 14.96
C ARG A 164 -11.99 9.85 16.04
N SER A 165 -11.18 8.95 16.61
CA SER A 165 -11.54 8.14 17.77
C SER A 165 -10.32 7.96 18.67
N ASN A 166 -10.48 8.12 19.98
CA ASN A 166 -9.38 7.94 20.96
C ASN A 166 -8.08 8.67 20.59
N ASN A 167 -8.21 9.92 20.14
CA ASN A 167 -7.12 10.77 19.64
C ASN A 167 -6.39 10.30 18.38
N VAL A 168 -6.84 9.24 17.72
CA VAL A 168 -6.32 8.77 16.43
C VAL A 168 -7.28 9.17 15.32
N ASP A 169 -6.76 9.65 14.21
CA ASP A 169 -7.54 9.91 12.99
C ASP A 169 -7.58 8.64 12.14
N TYR A 170 -8.77 8.15 11.78
CA TYR A 170 -8.94 6.98 10.92
C TYR A 170 -9.45 7.42 9.56
N ILE A 171 -8.67 7.16 8.52
CA ILE A 171 -9.09 7.39 7.13
C ILE A 171 -9.85 6.15 6.69
N ILE A 172 -11.13 6.33 6.37
CA ILE A 172 -12.04 5.28 5.94
C ILE A 172 -12.29 5.45 4.45
N GLU A 173 -12.38 4.32 3.76
CA GLU A 173 -12.58 4.23 2.32
C GLU A 173 -14.00 3.74 1.99
N ASP A 174 -14.76 4.55 1.24
CA ASP A 174 -15.99 4.14 0.57
C ASP A 174 -15.69 3.91 -0.93
N LYS A 175 -16.14 2.80 -1.52
CA LYS A 175 -15.98 2.53 -2.96
C LYS A 175 -17.29 2.27 -3.65
N LYS A 176 -17.36 2.62 -4.93
CA LYS A 176 -18.42 2.15 -5.83
C LYS A 176 -17.88 2.03 -7.26
N ILE A 177 -18.23 0.95 -7.94
CA ILE A 177 -17.96 0.77 -9.36
C ILE A 177 -19.28 0.99 -10.10
N TYR A 178 -19.23 1.79 -11.15
CA TYR A 178 -20.35 2.04 -12.05
C TYR A 178 -19.93 1.65 -13.46
N ASN A 179 -20.44 0.51 -13.94
CA ASN A 179 -20.19 0.04 -15.29
C ASN A 179 -21.37 0.40 -16.20
N SER A 180 -21.07 0.87 -17.40
CA SER A 180 -22.07 1.15 -18.42
C SER A 180 -21.44 0.95 -19.80
N ILE A 181 -22.26 0.53 -20.78
CA ILE A 181 -21.80 0.36 -22.16
C ILE A 181 -21.39 1.73 -22.74
N GLU A 182 -22.12 2.78 -22.40
CA GLU A 182 -21.88 4.15 -22.85
C GLU A 182 -20.51 4.66 -22.39
N PHE A 183 -20.03 4.27 -21.21
CA PHE A 183 -18.67 4.61 -20.78
C PHE A 183 -17.58 3.88 -21.59
N LYS A 184 -17.85 2.65 -22.05
CA LYS A 184 -16.95 1.95 -22.98
C LYS A 184 -16.92 2.63 -24.34
N GLU A 185 -18.08 3.04 -24.84
CA GLU A 185 -18.23 3.77 -26.10
C GLU A 185 -17.43 5.08 -26.08
N VAL A 186 -17.33 5.76 -24.93
CA VAL A 186 -16.45 6.94 -24.77
C VAL A 186 -14.98 6.58 -24.97
N LEU A 187 -14.49 5.50 -24.34
CA LEU A 187 -13.09 5.07 -24.48
C LEU A 187 -12.76 4.58 -25.89
N ASN A 188 -13.71 3.93 -26.55
CA ASN A 188 -13.61 3.52 -27.95
C ASN A 188 -13.75 4.68 -28.94
N LYS A 189 -14.00 5.91 -28.45
CA LYS A 189 -14.23 7.13 -29.24
C LYS A 189 -15.48 7.07 -30.13
N GLU A 190 -16.45 6.24 -29.74
CA GLU A 190 -17.78 6.13 -30.36
C GLU A 190 -18.74 7.19 -29.78
N LYS A 191 -18.50 7.62 -28.54
CA LYS A 191 -19.17 8.74 -27.86
C LYS A 191 -18.18 9.75 -27.29
N SER A 192 -18.64 10.97 -27.07
CA SER A 192 -17.94 12.00 -26.31
C SER A 192 -18.37 12.00 -24.84
N LEU A 193 -17.65 12.73 -23.98
CA LEU A 193 -18.06 12.92 -22.59
C LEU A 193 -19.37 13.70 -22.49
N GLU A 194 -19.65 14.59 -23.45
CA GLU A 194 -20.92 15.32 -23.55
C GLU A 194 -22.10 14.37 -23.75
N ASP A 195 -21.94 13.31 -24.55
CA ASP A 195 -23.01 12.33 -24.81
C ASP A 195 -23.40 11.52 -23.56
N VAL A 196 -22.51 11.48 -22.56
CA VAL A 196 -22.71 10.74 -21.29
C VAL A 196 -22.77 11.67 -20.07
N GLU A 197 -22.95 12.99 -20.26
CA GLU A 197 -22.93 13.98 -19.18
C GLU A 197 -23.95 13.66 -18.08
N ASP A 198 -25.18 13.29 -18.44
CA ASP A 198 -26.23 12.95 -17.48
C ASP A 198 -25.90 11.70 -16.67
N LEU A 199 -25.17 10.74 -17.26
CA LEU A 199 -24.71 9.53 -16.60
C LEU A 199 -23.58 9.83 -15.60
N LEU A 200 -22.65 10.71 -15.97
CA LEU A 200 -21.60 11.21 -15.07
C LEU A 200 -22.21 11.93 -13.86
N ILE A 201 -23.18 12.82 -14.11
CA ILE A 201 -23.86 13.59 -13.07
C ILE A 201 -24.66 12.69 -12.13
N SER A 202 -25.47 11.78 -12.68
CA SER A 202 -26.33 10.89 -11.89
C SER A 202 -25.51 9.93 -11.04
N SER A 203 -24.48 9.29 -11.61
CA SER A 203 -23.61 8.37 -10.86
C SER A 203 -22.82 9.07 -9.75
N LEU A 204 -22.30 10.27 -9.98
CA LEU A 204 -21.59 11.04 -8.95
C LEU A 204 -22.54 11.48 -7.82
N ASN A 205 -23.73 11.99 -8.15
CA ASN A 205 -24.73 12.41 -7.16
C ASN A 205 -25.19 11.23 -6.31
N GLU A 206 -25.43 10.06 -6.93
CA GLU A 206 -25.78 8.84 -6.22
C GLU A 206 -24.66 8.42 -5.26
N PHE A 207 -23.40 8.44 -5.72
CA PHE A 207 -22.27 8.05 -4.88
C PHE A 207 -22.03 9.01 -3.72
N LEU A 208 -22.24 10.32 -3.92
CA LEU A 208 -22.02 11.37 -2.94
C LEU A 208 -23.26 11.74 -2.12
N ASP A 209 -24.38 11.03 -2.26
CA ASP A 209 -25.61 11.36 -1.52
C ASP A 209 -25.34 11.44 -0.01
N ARG A 210 -25.70 12.58 0.60
CA ARG A 210 -25.47 12.93 2.01
C ARG A 210 -24.00 12.86 2.48
N LYS A 211 -23.04 12.77 1.55
CA LYS A 211 -21.60 12.71 1.86
C LYS A 211 -20.95 14.07 1.61
N MET A 212 -20.33 14.62 2.66
CA MET A 212 -19.48 15.79 2.50
C MET A 212 -18.21 15.44 1.71
N ILE A 213 -17.74 16.42 0.91
CA ILE A 213 -16.51 16.37 0.12
C ILE A 213 -15.96 17.80 0.03
N SER A 214 -14.65 17.95 0.23
CA SER A 214 -13.87 19.16 -0.01
C SER A 214 -13.31 19.25 -1.43
N SER A 215 -12.85 18.13 -1.98
CA SER A 215 -12.31 18.08 -3.36
C SER A 215 -12.59 16.78 -4.10
N ILE A 216 -12.62 16.88 -5.43
CA ILE A 216 -12.80 15.78 -6.37
C ILE A 216 -11.57 15.70 -7.28
N TYR A 217 -11.00 14.52 -7.42
CA TYR A 217 -9.91 14.21 -8.34
C TYR A 217 -10.45 13.34 -9.47
N LEU A 218 -10.18 13.73 -10.71
CA LEU A 218 -10.54 13.00 -11.91
C LEU A 218 -9.27 12.43 -12.53
N THR A 219 -9.27 11.13 -12.81
CA THR A 219 -8.12 10.43 -13.43
C THR A 219 -8.62 9.32 -14.34
N GLY A 220 -7.74 8.78 -15.18
CA GLY A 220 -8.05 7.64 -16.04
C GLY A 220 -8.37 8.06 -17.46
N ALA A 221 -8.27 7.09 -18.37
CA ALA A 221 -8.28 7.32 -19.82
C ALA A 221 -9.54 8.05 -20.32
N GLY A 222 -10.69 7.83 -19.68
CA GLY A 222 -11.94 8.49 -20.08
C GLY A 222 -11.99 9.98 -19.79
N PHE A 223 -11.08 10.51 -18.95
CA PHE A 223 -10.92 11.94 -18.71
C PHE A 223 -9.74 12.56 -19.49
N ASN A 224 -9.13 11.83 -20.43
CA ASN A 224 -8.15 12.40 -21.38
C ASN A 224 -8.83 13.25 -22.46
N THR A 225 -9.41 14.36 -22.05
CA THR A 225 -10.12 15.34 -22.88
C THR A 225 -9.57 16.74 -22.65
N ASP A 226 -9.69 17.62 -23.64
CA ASP A 226 -9.36 19.03 -23.49
C ASP A 226 -10.34 19.76 -22.57
N LYS A 227 -11.60 19.32 -22.53
CA LYS A 227 -12.68 19.97 -21.78
C LYS A 227 -13.67 18.95 -21.23
N LEU A 228 -14.13 19.20 -20.01
CA LEU A 228 -15.21 18.47 -19.38
C LEU A 228 -16.56 19.06 -19.76
N PRO A 229 -17.64 18.25 -19.76
CA PRO A 229 -19.00 18.73 -19.96
C PRO A 229 -19.37 19.84 -18.97
N LYS A 230 -20.14 20.83 -19.42
CA LYS A 230 -20.36 22.10 -18.70
C LYS A 230 -21.13 21.92 -17.39
N ASN A 231 -22.19 21.11 -17.39
CA ASN A 231 -23.00 20.86 -16.20
C ASN A 231 -22.24 19.96 -15.23
N TYR A 232 -21.48 18.98 -15.73
CA TYR A 232 -20.60 18.17 -14.89
C TYR A 232 -19.53 19.03 -14.21
N THR A 233 -18.87 19.91 -14.96
CA THR A 233 -17.88 20.87 -14.42
C THR A 233 -18.49 21.75 -13.34
N LYS A 234 -19.71 22.28 -13.58
CA LYS A 234 -20.44 23.09 -12.58
C LYS A 234 -20.74 22.28 -11.31
N LEU A 235 -21.11 21.01 -11.44
CA LEU A 235 -21.39 20.13 -10.31
C LEU A 235 -20.14 19.93 -9.44
N ILE A 236 -19.01 19.54 -10.05
CA ILE A 236 -17.78 19.20 -9.31
C ILE A 236 -17.03 20.41 -8.74
N THR A 237 -17.31 21.62 -9.25
CA THR A 237 -16.70 22.88 -8.77
C THR A 237 -17.63 23.70 -7.86
N SER A 238 -18.89 23.30 -7.72
CA SER A 238 -19.83 23.98 -6.82
C SER A 238 -19.48 23.68 -5.36
N ARG A 239 -18.89 24.67 -4.67
CA ARG A 239 -18.45 24.59 -3.25
C ARG A 239 -17.35 23.58 -2.97
N LYS A 240 -16.69 23.06 -4.01
CA LYS A 240 -15.61 22.06 -3.95
C LYS A 240 -14.51 22.44 -4.93
N LYS A 241 -13.30 21.93 -4.72
CA LYS A 241 -12.23 22.03 -5.73
C LYS A 241 -12.21 20.76 -6.58
N ALA A 242 -11.98 20.90 -7.88
CA ALA A 242 -11.83 19.77 -8.79
C ALA A 242 -10.44 19.82 -9.43
N PHE A 243 -9.82 18.65 -9.57
CA PHE A 243 -8.51 18.48 -10.20
C PHE A 243 -8.60 17.34 -11.21
N ILE A 244 -7.87 17.45 -12.31
CA ILE A 244 -7.79 16.44 -13.37
C ILE A 244 -6.33 16.13 -13.66
N GLY A 245 -5.98 14.86 -13.78
CA GLY A 245 -4.63 14.44 -14.16
C GLY A 245 -4.31 12.99 -13.81
N ASN A 246 -3.48 12.37 -14.64
CA ASN A 246 -3.17 10.94 -14.55
C ASN A 246 -1.96 10.59 -13.67
N ASN A 247 -1.12 11.57 -13.30
CA ASN A 247 0.05 11.35 -12.44
C ASN A 247 -0.26 11.25 -10.95
N LEU A 248 -1.55 11.15 -10.58
CA LEU A 248 -1.96 11.11 -9.18
C LEU A 248 -1.37 9.89 -8.47
N TYR A 249 -1.36 8.71 -9.12
CA TYR A 249 -0.93 7.47 -8.48
C TYR A 249 0.60 7.38 -8.31
N SER A 250 1.39 7.83 -9.29
CA SER A 250 2.85 7.89 -9.14
C SER A 250 3.25 8.87 -8.02
N LYS A 251 2.58 10.03 -7.96
CA LYS A 251 2.79 11.01 -6.87
C LYS A 251 2.38 10.46 -5.51
N GLY A 252 1.23 9.79 -5.42
CA GLY A 252 0.77 9.14 -4.20
C GLY A 252 1.73 8.08 -3.68
N ALA A 253 2.29 7.26 -4.56
CA ALA A 253 3.37 6.34 -4.20
C ALA A 253 4.62 7.07 -3.70
N CYS A 254 5.01 8.18 -4.30
CA CYS A 254 6.19 8.93 -3.85
C CYS A 254 5.95 9.55 -2.46
N TYR A 255 4.74 10.05 -2.19
CA TYR A 255 4.35 10.48 -0.85
C TYR A 255 4.33 9.32 0.16
N SER A 256 3.89 8.12 -0.25
CA SER A 256 3.97 6.91 0.59
C SER A 256 5.43 6.55 0.93
N ALA A 257 6.33 6.63 -0.06
CA ALA A 257 7.76 6.42 0.14
C ALA A 257 8.36 7.46 1.09
N LEU A 258 7.97 8.74 0.93
CA LEU A 258 8.39 9.81 1.82
C LEU A 258 7.89 9.61 3.25
N GLU A 259 6.61 9.28 3.43
CA GLU A 259 6.00 9.05 4.74
C GLU A 259 6.64 7.87 5.47
N TYR A 260 7.05 6.83 4.73
CA TYR A 260 7.74 5.68 5.32
C TYR A 260 9.11 6.03 5.90
N ILE A 261 9.86 6.93 5.25
CA ILE A 261 11.18 7.38 5.69
C ILE A 261 11.08 8.54 6.70
N ARG A 262 10.11 9.43 6.51
CA ARG A 262 9.90 10.65 7.31
C ARG A 262 8.40 10.81 7.62
N PRO A 263 7.88 10.08 8.63
CA PRO A 263 6.47 10.17 9.00
C PRO A 263 6.06 11.60 9.37
N LYS A 264 4.92 12.05 8.85
CA LYS A 264 4.35 13.37 9.13
C LYS A 264 2.82 13.36 9.07
N VAL A 265 2.25 12.81 8.00
CA VAL A 265 0.79 12.81 7.78
C VAL A 265 0.12 11.65 8.51
N PHE A 266 0.80 10.51 8.59
CA PHE A 266 0.30 9.24 9.11
C PHE A 266 0.92 8.84 10.46
N ASP A 267 1.59 9.77 11.15
CA ASP A 267 2.13 9.53 12.49
C ASP A 267 1.01 9.22 13.52
N ASN A 268 -0.09 9.96 13.44
CA ASN A 268 -1.29 9.75 14.27
C ASN A 268 -2.57 9.52 13.43
N THR A 269 -2.38 9.01 12.21
CA THR A 269 -3.47 8.71 11.28
C THR A 269 -3.35 7.26 10.80
N VAL A 270 -4.43 6.50 10.86
CA VAL A 270 -4.50 5.12 10.40
C VAL A 270 -5.34 5.05 9.13
N LEU A 271 -4.75 4.54 8.05
CA LEU A 271 -5.49 4.23 6.83
C LEU A 271 -6.18 2.87 6.98
N LEU A 272 -7.51 2.88 6.89
CA LEU A 272 -8.36 1.71 6.88
C LEU A 272 -8.94 1.55 5.47
N SER A 273 -8.19 0.88 4.61
CA SER A 273 -8.57 0.53 3.24
C SER A 273 -8.56 -0.99 3.07
N GLU A 274 -9.13 -1.47 1.96
CA GLU A 274 -9.20 -2.90 1.62
C GLU A 274 -7.87 -3.67 1.78
N GLN A 275 -6.72 -3.06 1.46
CA GLN A 275 -5.41 -3.71 1.58
C GLN A 275 -4.71 -3.52 2.93
N ARG A 276 -5.41 -3.01 3.94
CA ARG A 276 -4.86 -2.76 5.27
C ARG A 276 -5.48 -3.69 6.31
N ILE A 277 -4.65 -4.24 7.16
CA ILE A 277 -5.08 -5.08 8.28
C ILE A 277 -5.85 -4.21 9.27
N MET A 278 -7.09 -4.59 9.58
CA MET A 278 -7.98 -3.79 10.43
C MET A 278 -7.75 -4.02 11.93
N VAL A 279 -7.06 -5.10 12.28
CA VAL A 279 -6.77 -5.50 13.66
C VAL A 279 -5.29 -5.36 14.00
N GLY A 280 -4.99 -5.28 15.29
CA GLY A 280 -3.65 -5.42 15.84
C GLY A 280 -3.46 -6.82 16.41
N ILE A 281 -2.26 -7.37 16.29
CA ILE A 281 -1.89 -8.62 16.96
C ILE A 281 -0.82 -8.27 17.99
N GLU A 282 -1.12 -8.50 19.27
CA GLU A 282 -0.24 -8.12 20.38
C GLU A 282 0.07 -9.32 21.29
N LEU A 283 1.19 -9.25 21.98
CA LEU A 283 1.72 -10.27 22.88
C LEU A 283 2.13 -9.61 24.21
N ASP A 284 1.99 -10.31 25.33
CA ASP A 284 2.68 -9.93 26.56
C ASP A 284 4.12 -10.44 26.55
N ILE A 285 5.08 -9.55 26.76
CA ILE A 285 6.52 -9.87 26.78
C ILE A 285 7.21 -9.29 28.00
N LEU A 286 8.40 -9.81 28.31
CA LEU A 286 9.37 -9.18 29.19
C LEU A 286 10.53 -8.62 28.36
N ASP A 287 10.64 -7.30 28.27
CA ASP A 287 11.79 -6.64 27.65
C ASP A 287 12.70 -6.07 28.75
N LYS A 288 13.91 -6.63 28.86
CA LYS A 288 14.88 -6.29 29.92
C LYS A 288 14.27 -6.35 31.33
N GLY A 289 13.44 -7.37 31.57
CA GLY A 289 12.76 -7.61 32.85
C GLY A 289 11.53 -6.75 33.10
N VAL A 290 11.16 -5.86 32.17
CA VAL A 290 9.98 -5.01 32.29
C VAL A 290 8.82 -5.62 31.48
N PRO A 291 7.65 -5.88 32.09
CA PRO A 291 6.46 -6.30 31.37
C PRO A 291 6.02 -5.25 30.35
N LYS A 292 5.76 -5.67 29.11
CA LYS A 292 5.30 -4.81 28.02
C LYS A 292 4.29 -5.55 27.14
N ARG A 293 3.35 -4.79 26.57
CA ARG A 293 2.52 -5.23 25.45
C ARG A 293 3.31 -5.00 24.16
N PHE A 294 3.78 -6.07 23.53
CA PHE A 294 4.48 -6.02 22.25
C PHE A 294 3.49 -6.13 21.10
N ARG A 295 3.51 -5.15 20.21
CA ARG A 295 2.67 -5.15 19.01
C ARG A 295 3.38 -5.87 17.88
N LEU A 296 2.98 -7.12 17.65
CA LEU A 296 3.48 -7.92 16.53
C LEU A 296 3.01 -7.32 15.20
N ILE A 297 1.71 -7.00 15.09
CA ILE A 297 1.09 -6.37 13.91
C ILE A 297 0.34 -5.11 14.32
N LYS A 298 0.56 -4.00 13.60
CA LYS A 298 -0.16 -2.73 13.82
C LYS A 298 -1.40 -2.65 12.92
N PRO A 299 -2.57 -2.22 13.43
CA PRO A 299 -3.70 -1.86 12.58
C PRO A 299 -3.28 -0.84 11.52
N GLY A 300 -3.81 -0.96 10.31
CA GLY A 300 -3.44 -0.11 9.17
C GLY A 300 -2.12 -0.52 8.50
N THR A 301 -1.52 -1.65 8.83
CA THR A 301 -0.36 -2.19 8.08
C THR A 301 -0.86 -2.82 6.77
N ASN A 302 -0.17 -2.58 5.65
CA ASN A 302 -0.48 -3.26 4.39
C ASN A 302 -0.25 -4.77 4.55
N TRP A 303 -1.26 -5.59 4.27
CA TRP A 303 -1.22 -7.02 4.61
C TRP A 303 -0.06 -7.74 3.91
N PHE A 304 0.24 -7.39 2.66
CA PHE A 304 1.32 -8.01 1.91
C PHE A 304 2.71 -7.64 2.46
N MET A 305 2.81 -6.47 3.07
CA MET A 305 4.04 -5.97 3.70
C MET A 305 4.13 -6.33 5.19
N ALA A 306 3.10 -6.96 5.77
CA ALA A 306 3.00 -7.24 7.20
C ALA A 306 3.77 -8.50 7.61
N ASP A 307 4.15 -9.35 6.66
CA ASP A 307 4.92 -10.57 6.89
C ASP A 307 6.17 -10.28 7.72
N ARG A 308 6.31 -10.99 8.84
CA ARG A 308 7.48 -10.83 9.72
C ARG A 308 7.73 -12.06 10.57
N SER A 309 8.98 -12.19 11.01
CA SER A 309 9.45 -13.26 11.87
C SER A 309 10.25 -12.65 13.01
N ILE A 310 9.91 -13.01 14.24
CA ILE A 310 10.54 -12.50 15.46
C ILE A 310 10.84 -13.67 16.39
N ASP A 311 12.04 -13.67 16.94
CA ASP A 311 12.48 -14.68 17.90
C ASP A 311 12.20 -14.23 19.33
N PHE A 312 11.68 -15.15 20.14
CA PHE A 312 11.38 -14.96 21.56
C PHE A 312 12.05 -16.05 22.39
N ILE A 313 12.28 -15.75 23.67
CA ILE A 313 12.65 -16.77 24.67
C ILE A 313 11.43 -16.98 25.56
N ILE A 314 11.02 -18.24 25.72
CA ILE A 314 9.87 -18.62 26.54
C ILE A 314 10.34 -19.31 27.82
N GLU A 315 9.48 -19.28 28.85
CA GLU A 315 9.73 -19.86 30.17
C GLU A 315 8.52 -20.67 30.60
N ASP A 316 8.73 -21.98 30.83
CA ASP A 316 7.77 -22.91 31.45
C ASP A 316 6.30 -22.73 31.00
N MET A 317 6.08 -22.57 29.69
CA MET A 317 4.77 -22.34 29.11
C MET A 317 4.43 -23.37 28.04
N ARG A 318 3.14 -23.65 27.89
CA ARG A 318 2.57 -24.57 26.89
C ARG A 318 1.65 -23.89 25.90
N GLU A 319 1.33 -22.62 26.11
CA GLU A 319 0.39 -21.88 25.29
C GLU A 319 0.89 -20.44 25.14
N ILE A 320 0.88 -19.92 23.92
CA ILE A 320 1.18 -18.52 23.64
C ILE A 320 -0.15 -17.79 23.45
N LYS A 321 -0.37 -16.76 24.26
CA LYS A 321 -1.57 -15.92 24.20
C LYS A 321 -1.36 -14.70 23.30
N LEU A 322 -2.21 -14.55 22.31
CA LEU A 322 -2.31 -13.40 21.41
C LEU A 322 -3.49 -12.53 21.83
N HIS A 323 -3.33 -11.23 21.72
CA HIS A 323 -4.39 -10.26 21.91
C HIS A 323 -4.72 -9.61 20.56
N ILE A 324 -5.93 -9.85 20.08
CA ILE A 324 -6.43 -9.30 18.83
C ILE A 324 -7.17 -8.01 19.14
N LEU A 325 -6.55 -6.88 18.79
CA LEU A 325 -7.09 -5.54 18.99
C LEU A 325 -7.88 -5.10 17.77
N THR A 326 -9.19 -4.98 17.86
CA THR A 326 -10.03 -4.46 16.77
C THR A 326 -10.01 -2.93 16.70
N ALA A 327 -10.45 -2.36 15.58
CA ALA A 327 -10.49 -0.90 15.38
C ALA A 327 -11.41 -0.15 16.36
N ASP A 328 -12.40 -0.83 16.95
CA ASP A 328 -13.28 -0.31 18.01
C ASP A 328 -12.75 -0.57 19.43
N ASN A 329 -11.47 -0.93 19.55
CA ASN A 329 -10.77 -1.22 20.81
C ASN A 329 -11.35 -2.38 21.62
N ARG A 330 -11.99 -3.36 20.97
CA ARG A 330 -12.27 -4.65 21.60
C ARG A 330 -11.03 -5.53 21.53
N PHE A 331 -10.88 -6.38 22.54
CA PHE A 331 -9.82 -7.37 22.61
C PHE A 331 -10.45 -8.74 22.61
N ASP A 332 -10.11 -9.53 21.60
CA ASP A 332 -10.37 -10.96 21.57
C ASP A 332 -9.03 -11.68 21.80
N ASP A 333 -9.03 -12.69 22.67
CA ASP A 333 -7.83 -13.44 23.00
C ASP A 333 -7.79 -14.73 22.18
N GLU A 334 -6.66 -14.98 21.53
CA GLU A 334 -6.40 -16.19 20.77
C GLU A 334 -5.21 -16.94 21.35
N SER A 335 -5.32 -18.26 21.44
CA SER A 335 -4.27 -19.11 22.00
C SER A 335 -3.63 -20.01 20.94
N ILE A 336 -2.32 -20.18 21.05
CA ILE A 336 -1.51 -21.13 20.29
C ILE A 336 -0.95 -22.19 21.25
N ASP A 337 -1.43 -23.42 21.13
CA ASP A 337 -0.91 -24.56 21.90
C ASP A 337 0.44 -25.02 21.33
N ILE A 338 1.49 -24.96 22.16
CA ILE A 338 2.86 -25.40 21.86
C ILE A 338 3.27 -26.62 22.70
N SER A 339 2.31 -27.41 23.19
CA SER A 339 2.54 -28.60 24.00
C SER A 339 3.40 -29.66 23.31
N ASP A 340 3.41 -29.67 21.98
CA ASP A 340 4.27 -30.54 21.19
C ASP A 340 5.76 -30.21 21.34
N PHE A 341 6.15 -29.01 21.79
CA PHE A 341 7.56 -28.70 22.01
C PHE A 341 8.14 -29.49 23.20
N PRO A 342 9.42 -29.92 23.12
CA PRO A 342 10.05 -30.59 24.24
C PRO A 342 10.07 -29.65 25.45
N TYR A 343 9.73 -30.20 26.62
CA TYR A 343 9.85 -29.45 27.87
C TYR A 343 11.32 -29.15 28.14
N ARG A 344 11.63 -27.89 28.44
CA ARG A 344 12.94 -27.46 28.92
C ARG A 344 12.70 -26.43 30.02
N GLU A 345 13.36 -26.61 31.16
CA GLU A 345 13.15 -25.80 32.35
C GLU A 345 13.66 -24.37 32.14
N GLY A 346 12.89 -23.40 32.62
CA GLY A 346 13.28 -21.99 32.58
C GLY A 346 13.44 -21.42 31.16
N LYS A 347 14.33 -20.45 31.02
CA LYS A 347 14.55 -19.65 29.78
C LYS A 347 15.46 -20.36 28.77
N THR A 348 15.22 -21.63 28.52
CA THR A 348 16.08 -22.52 27.72
C THR A 348 15.45 -22.93 26.39
N THR A 349 14.35 -22.27 25.99
CA THR A 349 13.72 -22.46 24.68
C THR A 349 13.57 -21.12 23.99
N ARG A 350 14.27 -20.95 22.86
CA ARG A 350 14.01 -19.91 21.88
C ARG A 350 13.01 -20.42 20.86
N ILE A 351 12.02 -19.61 20.54
CA ILE A 351 11.05 -19.86 19.48
C ILE A 351 11.14 -18.74 18.43
N SER A 352 10.77 -19.06 17.20
CA SER A 352 10.49 -18.05 16.17
C SER A 352 9.00 -18.00 15.92
N ILE A 353 8.38 -16.83 16.07
CA ILE A 353 6.99 -16.59 15.69
C ILE A 353 7.01 -15.84 14.36
N SER A 354 6.45 -16.48 13.32
CA SER A 354 6.35 -15.91 11.98
C SER A 354 4.88 -15.70 11.63
N VAL A 355 4.53 -14.50 11.18
CA VAL A 355 3.18 -14.17 10.73
C VAL A 355 3.23 -13.97 9.23
N LYS A 356 2.31 -14.62 8.51
CA LYS A 356 2.12 -14.45 7.07
C LYS A 356 0.66 -14.12 6.77
N PHE A 357 0.41 -13.05 6.04
CA PHE A 357 -0.94 -12.68 5.63
C PHE A 357 -1.27 -13.19 4.23
N PHE A 358 -2.54 -13.50 4.01
CA PHE A 358 -3.08 -13.87 2.69
C PHE A 358 -4.08 -12.84 2.16
N SER A 359 -4.65 -12.04 3.05
CA SER A 359 -5.56 -10.92 2.81
C SER A 359 -5.55 -10.01 4.05
N SER A 360 -6.33 -8.92 4.03
CA SER A 360 -6.49 -8.02 5.19
C SER A 360 -7.13 -8.66 6.42
N ASP A 361 -7.88 -9.74 6.22
CA ASP A 361 -8.70 -10.43 7.22
C ASP A 361 -8.21 -11.84 7.55
N ARG A 362 -7.16 -12.35 6.89
CA ARG A 362 -6.66 -13.72 7.09
C ARG A 362 -5.14 -13.78 7.18
N CYS A 363 -4.65 -14.46 8.21
CA CYS A 363 -3.23 -14.76 8.37
C CYS A 363 -2.97 -16.15 8.95
N GLN A 364 -1.74 -16.62 8.80
CA GLN A 364 -1.23 -17.80 9.48
C GLN A 364 -0.05 -17.39 10.35
N ILE A 365 -0.06 -17.86 11.59
CA ILE A 365 1.05 -17.77 12.52
C ILE A 365 1.73 -19.13 12.59
N VAL A 366 3.05 -19.14 12.43
CA VAL A 366 3.90 -20.31 12.56
C VAL A 366 4.85 -20.09 13.71
N VAL A 367 4.79 -20.98 14.71
CA VAL A 367 5.72 -21.00 15.83
C VAL A 367 6.71 -22.15 15.63
N LYS A 368 8.00 -21.84 15.64
CA LYS A 368 9.09 -22.82 15.45
C LYS A 368 9.95 -22.91 16.70
N ASP A 369 10.20 -24.12 17.20
CA ASP A 369 11.21 -24.34 18.24
C ASP A 369 12.62 -24.21 17.65
N LEU A 370 13.39 -23.24 18.12
CA LEU A 370 14.78 -23.01 17.73
C LEU A 370 15.79 -23.60 18.73
N GLY A 371 15.33 -24.20 19.83
CA GLY A 371 16.21 -24.62 20.93
C GLY A 371 16.91 -23.44 21.59
N PHE A 372 18.14 -23.60 22.05
CA PHE A 372 18.94 -22.56 22.68
C PHE A 372 20.43 -22.79 22.38
N GLY A 373 20.77 -22.69 21.10
CA GLY A 373 22.11 -22.99 20.60
C GLY A 373 22.51 -24.46 20.84
N ASP A 374 23.78 -24.68 21.18
CA ASP A 374 24.30 -26.03 21.41
C ASP A 374 23.86 -26.63 22.76
N PHE A 375 23.47 -25.78 23.72
CA PHE A 375 23.03 -26.22 25.05
C PHE A 375 21.72 -27.00 24.99
N PHE A 376 20.80 -26.55 24.13
CA PHE A 376 19.51 -27.19 23.92
C PHE A 376 19.20 -27.23 22.43
N LYS A 377 19.33 -28.40 21.80
CA LYS A 377 19.09 -28.51 20.36
C LYS A 377 17.64 -28.20 20.01
N SER A 378 17.44 -27.50 18.90
CA SER A 378 16.13 -27.32 18.26
C SER A 378 15.49 -28.69 17.99
N SER A 379 14.21 -28.84 18.33
CA SER A 379 13.43 -30.00 17.88
C SER A 379 12.97 -29.87 16.42
N GLY A 380 13.08 -28.67 15.83
CA GLY A 380 12.58 -28.36 14.48
C GLY A 380 11.06 -28.37 14.35
N LYS A 381 10.32 -28.62 15.45
CA LYS A 381 8.86 -28.68 15.43
C LYS A 381 8.25 -27.32 15.07
N LEU A 382 7.13 -27.40 14.34
CA LEU A 382 6.35 -26.27 13.85
C LEU A 382 4.93 -26.42 14.36
N VAL A 383 4.38 -25.35 14.91
CA VAL A 383 2.96 -25.22 15.26
C VAL A 383 2.35 -24.15 14.38
N TYR A 384 1.16 -24.41 13.85
CA TYR A 384 0.45 -23.52 12.95
C TYR A 384 -0.85 -23.06 13.61
N LYS A 385 -1.17 -21.78 13.45
CA LYS A 385 -2.45 -21.20 13.84
C LYS A 385 -2.94 -20.32 12.70
N ASP A 386 -4.06 -20.70 12.10
CA ASP A 386 -4.77 -19.83 11.15
C ASP A 386 -5.69 -18.90 11.95
N LEU A 387 -5.71 -17.63 11.56
CA LEU A 387 -6.60 -16.61 12.13
C LEU A 387 -7.38 -15.97 10.99
N ASP A 388 -8.71 -16.00 11.14
CA ASP A 388 -9.66 -15.29 10.29
C ASP A 388 -10.37 -14.23 11.16
N PHE A 389 -10.25 -12.97 10.78
CA PHE A 389 -10.86 -11.86 11.49
C PHE A 389 -12.27 -11.64 10.93
N ALA A 390 -13.29 -11.85 11.76
CA ALA A 390 -14.65 -11.42 11.41
C ALA A 390 -14.70 -9.88 11.53
N ILE A 391 -14.56 -9.19 10.40
CA ILE A 391 -14.55 -7.71 10.32
C ILE A 391 -15.97 -7.17 10.15
#